data_AF-A0A847BI93-F1
#
_entry.id   AF-A0A847BI93-F1
#
_cell.length_a   1.000
_cell.length_b   1.000
_cell.length_c   1.000
_cell.angle_alpha   90.00
_cell.angle_beta   90.00
_cell.angle_gamma   90.00
#
_symmetry.space_group_name_H-M   'P 1'
#
loop_
_entity.id
_entity.type
_entity.pdbx_description
1 polymer ?
#
loop_
_entity_poly.entity_id
_entity_poly.type
_entity_poly.pdbx_seq_one_letter_code
_entity_poly.pdbx_strand_id
1 'polypeptide(L)'
;METIGDRLEAVIYTRQSGNHGEYLGTEPGVFGVAKVDGQTFKVRSGVDLDAPWCWEVEHVASGFAQRCLKRWDLGLAAERLARLVRDEGLWELGQAWSVTDVPMEAFLAARAGEVRTHV
;
A
#
# COMPACT_ATOMS: atom_id res chain seq x y z
N MET A 1 -4.95 -4.40 15.37
CA MET A 1 -4.06 -4.09 14.25
C MET A 1 -4.97 -3.84 13.06
N GLU A 2 -4.94 -2.64 12.49
CA GLU A 2 -5.73 -2.32 11.29
C GLU A 2 -5.14 -3.03 10.08
N THR A 3 -6.01 -3.53 9.21
CA THR A 3 -5.60 -4.19 7.96
C THR A 3 -5.38 -3.16 6.85
N ILE A 4 -4.76 -3.58 5.73
CA ILE A 4 -4.65 -2.71 4.55
C ILE A 4 -6.03 -2.39 4.00
N GLY A 5 -6.94 -3.36 4.07
CA GLY A 5 -8.35 -3.17 3.72
C GLY A 5 -9.00 -2.03 4.50
N ASP A 6 -8.89 -2.04 5.83
CA ASP A 6 -9.50 -1.02 6.70
C ASP A 6 -8.92 0.37 6.42
N ARG A 7 -7.60 0.43 6.24
CA ARG A 7 -6.89 1.67 5.92
C ARG A 7 -7.29 2.25 4.58
N LEU A 8 -7.34 1.41 3.54
CA LEU A 8 -7.77 1.83 2.21
C LEU A 8 -9.20 2.35 2.24
N GLU A 9 -10.09 1.61 2.91
CA GLU A 9 -11.49 2.00 3.05
C GLU A 9 -11.62 3.38 3.72
N ALA A 10 -10.89 3.59 4.82
CA ALA A 10 -10.85 4.86 5.54
C ALA A 10 -10.38 6.01 4.64
N VAL A 11 -9.25 5.85 3.93
CA VAL A 11 -8.70 6.92 3.06
C VAL A 11 -9.65 7.22 1.90
N ILE A 12 -10.19 6.20 1.24
CA ILE A 12 -11.04 6.35 0.05
C ILE A 12 -12.36 7.06 0.39
N TYR A 13 -12.97 6.76 1.54
CA TYR A 13 -14.24 7.38 1.91
C TYR A 13 -14.10 8.73 2.61
N THR A 14 -13.05 8.92 3.39
CA THR A 14 -12.79 10.23 4.01
C THR A 14 -12.24 11.22 2.99
N ARG A 15 -11.60 10.73 1.90
CA ARG A 15 -10.86 11.53 0.92
C ARG A 15 -9.80 12.42 1.56
N GLN A 16 -9.22 11.93 2.65
CA GLN A 16 -8.25 12.63 3.46
C GLN A 16 -6.98 11.81 3.58
N SER A 17 -5.84 12.49 3.51
CA SER A 17 -4.54 11.92 3.83
C SER A 17 -4.30 11.99 5.33
N GLY A 18 -3.68 10.95 5.89
CA GLY A 18 -3.38 10.86 7.31
C GLY A 18 -2.71 9.54 7.67
N ASN A 19 -2.95 9.08 8.89
CA ASN A 19 -2.27 7.90 9.45
C ASN A 19 -2.58 6.59 8.72
N HIS A 20 -3.69 6.52 7.98
CA HIS A 20 -4.11 5.34 7.24
C HIS A 20 -3.55 5.31 5.79
N GLY A 21 -3.00 6.41 5.30
CA GLY A 21 -2.49 6.53 3.93
C GLY A 21 -2.75 7.90 3.32
N GLU A 22 -2.49 8.01 2.02
CA GLU A 22 -2.61 9.25 1.26
C GLU A 22 -3.74 9.14 0.25
N TYR A 23 -4.65 10.11 0.23
CA TYR A 23 -5.65 10.23 -0.83
C TYR A 23 -5.03 10.97 -2.02
N LEU A 24 -4.98 10.32 -3.19
CA LEU A 24 -4.31 10.84 -4.38
C LEU A 24 -5.28 11.50 -5.37
N GLY A 25 -6.57 11.52 -5.06
CA GLY A 25 -7.60 12.15 -5.89
C GLY A 25 -8.52 11.15 -6.59
N THR A 26 -9.15 11.61 -7.67
CA THR A 26 -10.12 10.86 -8.48
C THR A 26 -9.82 11.12 -9.96
N GLU A 27 -10.10 10.12 -10.79
CA GLU A 27 -10.02 10.18 -12.24
C GLU A 27 -11.41 9.88 -12.83
N PRO A 28 -11.72 10.27 -14.07
CA PRO A 28 -12.97 9.87 -14.72
C PRO A 28 -13.18 8.34 -14.67
N GLY A 29 -14.31 7.90 -14.11
CA GLY A 29 -14.61 6.47 -13.94
C GLY A 29 -13.93 5.79 -12.73
N VAL A 30 -13.20 6.55 -11.91
CA VAL A 30 -12.53 6.06 -10.69
C VAL A 30 -13.10 6.78 -9.48
N PHE A 31 -13.68 6.04 -8.55
CA PHE A 31 -14.26 6.60 -7.32
C PHE A 31 -13.20 7.31 -6.47
N GLY A 32 -12.00 6.74 -6.40
CA GLY A 32 -10.86 7.34 -5.72
C GLY A 32 -9.57 6.56 -5.94
N VAL A 33 -8.45 7.25 -5.77
CA VAL A 33 -7.10 6.70 -5.78
C VAL A 33 -6.47 6.97 -4.43
N ALA A 34 -5.85 5.95 -3.84
CA ALA A 34 -5.22 6.08 -2.54
C ALA A 34 -3.91 5.29 -2.48
N LYS A 35 -2.98 5.77 -1.66
CA LYS A 35 -1.72 5.10 -1.38
C LYS A 35 -1.72 4.61 0.06
N VAL A 36 -1.52 3.31 0.26
CA VAL A 36 -1.47 2.66 1.58
C VAL A 36 -0.24 1.78 1.64
N ASP A 37 0.58 1.94 2.68
CA ASP A 37 1.84 1.20 2.88
C ASP A 37 2.76 1.23 1.63
N GLY A 38 2.89 2.40 1.01
CA GLY A 38 3.70 2.58 -0.20
C GLY A 38 3.02 2.12 -1.50
N GLN A 39 1.96 1.32 -1.44
CA GLN A 39 1.26 0.79 -2.61
C GLN A 39 0.12 1.68 -3.05
N THR A 40 -0.08 1.79 -4.36
CA THR A 40 -1.17 2.58 -4.93
C THR A 40 -2.33 1.69 -5.32
N PHE A 41 -3.53 2.06 -4.88
CA PHE A 41 -4.78 1.39 -5.19
C PHE A 41 -5.74 2.34 -5.89
N LYS A 42 -6.38 1.85 -6.95
CA LYS A 42 -7.50 2.51 -7.62
C LYS A 42 -8.79 1.82 -7.25
N VAL A 43 -9.80 2.59 -6.84
CA VAL A 43 -11.14 2.08 -6.55
C VAL A 43 -12.10 2.59 -7.61
N ARG A 44 -12.76 1.67 -8.32
CA ARG A 44 -13.82 1.96 -9.28
C ARG A 44 -15.17 1.58 -8.69
N SER A 45 -16.18 2.38 -8.98
CA SER A 45 -17.58 1.99 -8.78
C SER A 45 -18.13 1.46 -10.10
N GLY A 46 -18.68 0.26 -10.10
CA GLY A 46 -19.41 -0.30 -11.24
C GLY A 46 -20.57 0.63 -11.59
N VAL A 47 -20.56 1.15 -12.82
CA VAL A 47 -21.66 1.94 -13.39
C VAL A 47 -22.57 1.04 -14.23
N ASP A 48 -22.11 -0.15 -14.57
CA ASP A 48 -22.82 -1.14 -15.38
C ASP A 48 -23.86 -1.87 -14.53
N LEU A 49 -25.14 -1.63 -14.83
CA LEU A 49 -26.28 -2.22 -14.13
C LEU A 49 -26.44 -3.72 -14.42
N ASP A 50 -25.84 -4.22 -15.50
CA ASP A 50 -25.92 -5.63 -15.91
C ASP A 50 -24.76 -6.46 -15.37
N ALA A 51 -23.74 -5.81 -14.80
CA ALA A 51 -22.57 -6.48 -14.25
C ALA A 51 -22.83 -6.96 -12.80
N PRO A 52 -22.41 -8.19 -12.43
CA PRO A 52 -22.60 -8.72 -11.09
C PRO A 52 -21.54 -8.18 -10.12
N TRP A 53 -21.19 -6.90 -10.18
CA TRP A 53 -20.25 -6.23 -9.27
C TRP A 53 -20.51 -4.73 -9.19
N CYS A 54 -20.34 -4.16 -8.00
CA CYS A 54 -20.58 -2.74 -7.76
C CYS A 54 -19.29 -1.97 -7.46
N TRP A 55 -18.24 -2.67 -7.06
CA TRP A 55 -16.96 -2.08 -6.69
C TRP A 55 -15.81 -2.94 -7.18
N GLU A 56 -14.73 -2.29 -7.59
CA GLU A 56 -13.48 -2.92 -7.99
C GLU A 56 -12.33 -2.17 -7.34
N VAL A 57 -11.42 -2.93 -6.72
CA VAL A 57 -10.14 -2.42 -6.20
C VAL A 57 -9.05 -2.98 -7.09
N GLU A 58 -8.22 -2.10 -7.63
CA GLU A 58 -7.08 -2.45 -8.46
C GLU A 58 -5.79 -2.01 -7.77
N HIS A 59 -4.80 -2.90 -7.74
CA HIS A 59 -3.45 -2.58 -7.32
C HIS A 59 -2.65 -2.13 -8.54
N VAL A 60 -2.25 -0.85 -8.56
CA VAL A 60 -1.75 -0.20 -9.77
C VAL A 60 -0.45 -0.81 -10.29
N ALA A 61 0.48 -1.15 -9.40
CA ALA A 61 1.79 -1.66 -9.80
C ALA A 61 1.70 -3.06 -10.42
N SER A 62 0.85 -3.94 -9.87
CA SER A 62 0.70 -5.30 -10.39
C SER A 62 -0.39 -5.45 -11.47
N GLY A 63 -1.30 -4.48 -11.59
CA GLY A 63 -2.47 -4.55 -12.46
C GLY A 63 -3.55 -5.54 -12.00
N PHE A 64 -3.40 -6.16 -10.82
CA PHE A 64 -4.41 -7.08 -10.29
C PHE A 64 -5.60 -6.32 -9.73
N ALA A 65 -6.79 -6.90 -9.90
CA ALA A 65 -8.03 -6.34 -9.40
C ALA A 65 -8.88 -7.37 -8.67
N GLN A 66 -9.61 -6.91 -7.66
CA GLN A 66 -10.62 -7.67 -6.93
C GLN A 66 -11.93 -6.90 -6.92
N ARG A 67 -13.02 -7.62 -7.21
CA ARG A 67 -14.37 -7.06 -7.27
C ARG A 67 -15.18 -7.45 -6.05
N CYS A 68 -16.14 -6.60 -5.69
CA CYS A 68 -17.15 -6.92 -4.70
C CYS A 68 -18.52 -6.34 -5.04
N LEU A 69 -19.54 -6.95 -4.46
CA LEU A 69 -20.96 -6.60 -4.69
C LEU A 69 -21.41 -5.42 -3.84
N LYS A 70 -20.84 -5.29 -2.64
CA LYS A 70 -21.33 -4.36 -1.62
C LYS A 70 -20.23 -3.42 -1.20
N ARG A 71 -20.65 -2.20 -0.86
CA ARG A 71 -19.78 -1.12 -0.39
C ARG A 71 -18.89 -1.56 0.78
N TRP A 72 -19.47 -2.23 1.78
CA TRP A 72 -18.78 -2.66 3.00
C TRP A 72 -17.89 -3.90 2.79
N ASP A 73 -17.89 -4.50 1.60
CA ASP A 73 -16.96 -5.58 1.26
C ASP A 73 -15.66 -5.03 0.64
N LEU A 74 -15.55 -3.70 0.47
CA LEU A 74 -14.41 -3.05 -0.17
C LEU A 74 -13.11 -3.32 0.61
N GLY A 75 -13.12 -3.15 1.93
CA GLY A 75 -11.96 -3.46 2.78
C GLY A 75 -11.53 -4.93 2.64
N LEU A 76 -12.50 -5.86 2.64
CA LEU A 76 -12.22 -7.29 2.44
C LEU A 76 -11.66 -7.59 1.04
N ALA A 77 -12.15 -6.94 -0.01
CA ALA A 77 -11.65 -7.09 -1.37
C ALA A 77 -10.21 -6.59 -1.51
N ALA A 78 -9.92 -5.44 -0.91
CA ALA A 78 -8.58 -4.87 -0.86
C ALA A 78 -7.62 -5.74 -0.07
N GLU A 79 -8.05 -6.31 1.06
CA GLU A 79 -7.24 -7.23 1.85
C GLU A 79 -6.93 -8.54 1.08
N ARG A 80 -7.93 -9.12 0.41
CA ARG A 80 -7.70 -10.29 -0.48
C ARG A 80 -6.72 -9.97 -1.61
N LEU A 81 -6.87 -8.79 -2.21
CA LEU A 81 -5.97 -8.32 -3.27
C LEU A 81 -4.55 -8.15 -2.74
N ALA A 82 -4.38 -7.52 -1.58
CA ALA A 82 -3.07 -7.32 -0.98
C ALA A 82 -2.37 -8.64 -0.67
N ARG A 83 -3.10 -9.65 -0.18
CA ARG A 83 -2.56 -11.01 0.00
C ARG A 83 -2.11 -11.62 -1.30
N LEU A 84 -2.97 -11.60 -2.33
CA LEU A 84 -2.63 -12.12 -3.65
C LEU A 84 -1.36 -11.47 -4.22
N VAL A 85 -1.26 -10.14 -4.18
CA VAL A 85 -0.09 -9.40 -4.68
C VAL A 85 1.19 -9.78 -3.91
N ARG A 86 1.10 -9.99 -2.60
CA ARG A 86 2.23 -10.41 -1.77
C ARG A 86 2.66 -11.84 -2.08
N ASP A 87 1.70 -12.75 -2.24
CA ASP A 87 1.95 -14.15 -2.54
C ASP A 87 2.63 -14.30 -3.91
N GLU A 88 2.27 -13.44 -4.87
CA GLU A 88 2.90 -13.37 -6.20
C GLU A 88 4.25 -12.60 -6.20
N GLY A 89 4.68 -12.06 -5.05
CA GLY A 89 5.94 -11.33 -4.93
C GLY A 89 5.96 -9.97 -5.66
N LEU A 90 4.80 -9.44 -6.05
CA LEU A 90 4.64 -8.17 -6.78
C LEU A 90 4.40 -6.97 -5.86
N TRP A 91 4.53 -7.18 -4.54
CA TRP A 91 4.41 -6.12 -3.56
C TRP A 91 5.72 -5.34 -3.50
N GLU A 92 5.75 -4.15 -4.10
CA GLU A 92 6.96 -3.33 -4.11
C GLU A 92 7.23 -2.80 -2.70
N LEU A 93 8.23 -3.35 -2.00
CA LEU A 93 8.74 -2.72 -0.78
C LEU A 93 9.44 -1.43 -1.21
N GLY A 94 8.72 -0.31 -1.11
CA GLY A 94 9.16 1.00 -1.57
C GLY A 94 10.61 1.26 -1.18
N GLN A 95 11.45 1.49 -2.20
CA GLN A 95 12.89 1.75 -2.12
C GLN A 95 13.55 1.03 -0.94
N ALA A 96 13.98 -0.22 -1.19
CA ALA A 96 14.99 -0.89 -0.37
C ALA A 96 16.04 0.17 -0.02
N TRP A 97 16.23 0.44 1.27
CA TRP A 97 17.35 1.23 1.75
C TRP A 97 18.54 0.69 0.97
N SER A 98 19.18 1.53 0.16
CA SER A 98 20.39 1.11 -0.51
C SER A 98 21.26 0.64 0.64
N VAL A 99 21.53 -0.67 0.70
CA VAL A 99 22.62 -1.17 1.52
C VAL A 99 23.82 -0.54 0.85
N THR A 100 24.15 0.68 1.25
CA THR A 100 25.49 1.20 1.08
C THR A 100 26.31 0.20 1.86
N ASP A 101 26.92 -0.74 1.13
CA ASP A 101 27.91 -1.66 1.67
C ASP A 101 28.84 -0.79 2.50
N VAL A 102 28.72 -0.85 3.82
CA VAL A 102 29.62 -0.13 4.69
C VAL A 102 30.96 -0.84 4.50
N PRO A 103 31.97 -0.17 3.90
CA PRO A 103 33.25 -0.83 3.71
C PRO A 103 33.76 -1.25 5.09
N MET A 104 34.25 -2.48 5.20
CA MET A 104 34.65 -3.11 6.48
C MET A 104 35.58 -2.21 7.30
N GLU A 105 36.41 -1.41 6.64
CA GLU A 105 37.29 -0.42 7.26
C GLU A 105 36.54 0.65 8.07
N ALA A 106 35.41 1.16 7.56
CA ALA A 106 34.58 2.15 8.24
C ALA A 106 33.87 1.55 9.47
N PHE A 107 33.42 0.30 9.37
CA PHE A 107 32.83 -0.43 10.49
C PHE A 107 33.85 -0.68 11.62
N LEU A 108 35.07 -1.08 11.26
CA LEU A 108 36.14 -1.32 12.22
C LEU A 108 36.63 -0.02 12.89
N ALA A 109 36.72 1.09 12.14
CA ALA A 109 37.10 2.39 12.68
C ALA A 109 36.09 2.93 13.70
N ALA A 110 34.78 2.78 13.43
CA ALA A 110 33.73 3.18 14.37
C ALA A 110 33.82 2.40 15.69
N ARG A 111 34.07 1.08 15.61
CA ARG A 111 34.21 0.22 16.79
C ARG A 111 35.47 0.49 17.61
N ALA A 112 36.54 0.97 16.97
CA ALA A 112 37.76 1.38 17.65
C ALA A 112 37.62 2.72 18.39
N GLY A 113 36.67 3.57 17.97
CA GLY A 113 36.38 4.86 18.59
C GLY A 113 35.61 4.79 19.91
N GLU A 114 34.80 3.74 20.12
CA GLU A 114 33.96 3.60 21.33
C GLU A 114 34.73 3.16 22.59
N VAL A 115 36.01 2.78 22.48
CA VAL A 115 36.80 2.25 23.63
C VAL A 115 37.46 3.37 24.46
N ARG A 116 37.27 4.65 24.13
CA ARG A 116 37.98 5.77 24.82
C ARG A 116 37.08 6.91 25.31
N THR A 117 36.01 6.62 26.05
CA THR A 117 35.44 7.61 26.97
C THR A 117 34.76 6.94 28.17
N HIS A 118 35.56 6.40 29.09
CA HIS A 118 35.21 6.36 30.50
C HIS A 118 36.51 6.48 31.31
N VAL A 119 36.88 7.72 31.63
CA VAL A 119 37.70 8.07 32.79
C VAL A 119 36.77 8.77 33.78
#